data_AF-A0A656Z4R8-F1
#
_entry.id   AF-A0A656Z4R8-F1
#
_cell.length_a   1.000
_cell.length_b   1.000
_cell.length_c   1.000
_cell.angle_alpha   90.00
_cell.angle_beta   90.00
_cell.angle_gamma   90.00
#
_symmetry.space_group_name_H-M   'P 1'
#
loop_
_entity.id
_entity.type
_entity.pdbx_description
1 polymer ?
#
loop_
_entity_poly.entity_id
_entity_poly.type
_entity_poly.pdbx_seq_one_letter_code
_entity_poly.pdbx_strand_id
1 'polypeptide(L)'
;MHRILLIVTILVSVSTALVGPITFFGLLVANLAYMIAGSSKHRIVLPIAVLLAILCIVGGQTILERVFSFNTALSVIIEFLGGLVFIILLVRGNAR
;
A
#
# COMPACT_ATOMS: atom_id res chain seq x y z
N MET A 1 19.37 -7.18 11.60
CA MET A 1 18.47 -6.01 11.77
C MET A 1 18.88 -4.81 10.90
N HIS A 2 20.08 -4.26 11.07
CA HIS A 2 20.48 -3.00 10.39
C HIS A 2 20.51 -3.09 8.86
N ARG A 3 20.90 -4.24 8.32
CA ARG A 3 20.97 -4.51 6.87
C ARG A 3 19.61 -4.39 6.16
N ILE A 4 18.50 -4.78 6.83
CA ILE A 4 17.16 -4.74 6.25
C ILE A 4 16.64 -3.31 6.24
N LEU A 5 16.83 -2.57 7.34
CA LEU A 5 16.45 -1.17 7.43
C LEU A 5 17.17 -0.32 6.37
N LEU A 6 18.47 -0.56 6.14
CA LEU A 6 19.22 0.12 5.07
C LEU A 6 18.59 -0.09 3.69
N ILE A 7 18.24 -1.34 3.36
CA ILE A 7 17.59 -1.67 2.09
C ILE A 7 16.22 -1.00 1.98
N VAL A 8 15.40 -1.09 3.04
CA VAL A 8 14.06 -0.48 3.07
C VAL A 8 14.15 1.03 2.94
N THR A 9 15.07 1.69 3.65
CA THR A 9 15.26 3.14 3.57
C THR A 9 15.63 3.56 2.15
N ILE A 10 16.60 2.90 1.51
CA ILE A 10 16.98 3.20 0.12
C ILE A 10 15.76 3.03 -0.80
N LEU A 11 15.03 1.92 -0.66
CA LEU A 11 13.87 1.62 -1.50
C LEU A 11 12.76 2.68 -1.35
N VAL A 12 12.43 3.02 -0.11
CA VAL A 12 11.39 4.01 0.23
C VAL A 12 11.80 5.41 -0.22
N SER A 13 13.06 5.81 0.03
CA SER A 13 13.55 7.14 -0.37
C SER A 13 13.49 7.31 -1.90
N VAL A 14 13.95 6.32 -2.66
CA VAL A 14 13.91 6.37 -4.13
C VAL A 14 12.47 6.41 -4.65
N SER A 15 11.59 5.56 -4.12
CA SER A 15 10.17 5.56 -4.52
C SER A 15 9.47 6.88 -4.21
N THR A 16 9.75 7.46 -3.04
CA THR A 16 9.14 8.73 -2.59
C THR A 16 9.62 9.91 -3.43
N ALA A 17 10.89 9.93 -3.82
CA ALA A 17 11.42 10.96 -4.70
C ALA A 17 10.81 10.92 -6.12
N LEU A 18 10.44 9.72 -6.61
CA LEU A 18 9.91 9.53 -7.96
C LEU A 18 8.39 9.78 -8.07
N VAL A 19 7.62 9.31 -7.09
CA VAL A 19 6.14 9.29 -7.17
C VAL A 19 5.51 10.29 -6.19
N GLY A 20 6.29 10.81 -5.24
CA GLY A 20 5.78 11.54 -4.09
C GLY A 20 5.41 10.61 -2.92
N PRO A 21 5.15 11.16 -1.74
CA PRO A 21 4.83 10.38 -0.55
C PRO A 21 3.41 9.80 -0.62
N ILE A 22 3.29 8.47 -0.52
CA ILE A 22 2.00 7.74 -0.41
C ILE A 22 2.07 6.84 0.82
N THR A 23 1.64 7.38 1.96
CA THR A 23 1.95 6.80 3.28
C THR A 23 1.03 5.64 3.64
N PHE A 24 -0.27 5.76 3.41
CA PHE A 24 -1.24 4.74 3.81
C PHE A 24 -1.31 3.56 2.84
N PHE A 25 -0.81 3.74 1.62
CA PHE A 25 -0.81 2.68 0.61
C PHE A 25 -0.09 1.42 1.09
N GLY A 26 1.10 1.59 1.67
CA GLY A 26 1.89 0.48 2.19
C GLY A 26 1.15 -0.31 3.26
N LEU A 27 0.45 0.38 4.17
CA LEU A 27 -0.39 -0.25 5.19
C LEU A 27 -1.55 -1.02 4.56
N LEU A 28 -2.26 -0.42 3.61
CA LEU A 28 -3.43 -1.01 2.97
C LEU A 28 -3.05 -2.28 2.18
N VAL A 29 -2.00 -2.20 1.35
CA VAL A 29 -1.52 -3.35 0.57
C VAL A 29 -0.97 -4.45 1.47
N ALA A 30 -0.20 -4.10 2.51
CA ALA A 30 0.32 -5.10 3.43
C ALA A 30 -0.81 -5.85 4.16
N ASN A 31 -1.82 -5.13 4.67
CA ASN A 31 -2.98 -5.76 5.31
C ASN A 31 -3.75 -6.65 4.35
N LEU A 32 -4.00 -6.18 3.12
CA LEU A 32 -4.70 -6.98 2.12
C LEU A 32 -3.90 -8.23 1.72
N ALA A 33 -2.59 -8.10 1.59
CA ALA A 33 -1.70 -9.23 1.33
C ALA A 33 -1.71 -10.25 2.47
N TYR A 34 -1.73 -9.80 3.73
CA TYR A 34 -1.88 -10.71 4.88
C TYR A 34 -3.24 -11.42 4.87
N MET A 35 -4.32 -10.70 4.58
CA MET A 35 -5.66 -11.29 4.48
C MET A 35 -5.76 -12.34 3.37
N ILE A 36 -5.15 -12.08 2.22
CA ILE A 36 -5.16 -13.00 1.07
C ILE A 36 -4.21 -14.19 1.29
N ALA A 37 -3.02 -13.95 1.86
CA ALA A 37 -2.05 -15.00 2.11
C ALA A 37 -2.52 -15.99 3.19
N GLY A 38 -3.39 -15.57 4.12
CA GLY A 38 -3.89 -16.38 5.23
C GLY A 38 -2.80 -16.92 6.18
N SER A 39 -1.54 -16.48 6.01
CA SER A 39 -0.37 -16.99 6.72
C SER A 39 0.63 -15.87 6.94
N SER A 40 1.19 -15.78 8.15
CA SER A 40 2.19 -14.76 8.51
C SER A 40 3.59 -15.00 7.92
N LYS A 41 3.75 -16.02 7.06
CA LYS A 41 5.02 -16.34 6.41
C LYS A 41 5.35 -15.28 5.36
N HIS A 42 6.36 -14.45 5.65
CA HIS A 42 6.82 -13.38 4.75
C HIS A 42 7.22 -13.89 3.35
N ARG A 43 7.62 -15.16 3.21
CA ARG A 43 7.90 -15.79 1.92
C ARG A 43 6.69 -15.76 0.97
N ILE A 44 5.47 -15.77 1.51
CA ILE A 44 4.22 -15.79 0.73
C ILE A 44 3.60 -14.38 0.70
N VAL A 45 3.64 -13.66 1.83
CA VAL A 45 3.06 -12.31 1.92
C VAL A 45 3.79 -11.30 1.05
N LEU A 46 5.13 -11.34 0.99
CA LEU A 46 5.92 -10.40 0.18
C LEU A 46 5.56 -10.43 -1.31
N PRO A 47 5.57 -11.58 -2.02
CA PRO A 47 5.23 -11.61 -3.44
C PRO A 47 3.77 -11.20 -3.70
N ILE A 48 2.84 -11.57 -2.81
CA ILE A 48 1.44 -11.14 -2.92
C ILE A 48 1.33 -9.61 -2.75
N ALA A 49 2.02 -9.03 -1.77
CA ALA A 49 2.03 -7.60 -1.54
C ALA A 49 2.60 -6.83 -2.76
N VAL A 50 3.68 -7.32 -3.35
CA VAL A 50 4.27 -6.71 -4.56
C VAL A 50 3.29 -6.75 -5.73
N LEU A 51 2.65 -7.90 -5.98
CA LEU A 51 1.67 -8.03 -7.07
C LEU A 51 0.45 -7.13 -6.86
N LEU A 52 -0.08 -7.07 -5.63
CA LEU A 52 -1.18 -6.17 -5.28
C LEU A 52 -0.78 -4.70 -5.43
N ALA A 53 0.43 -4.33 -5.01
CA ALA A 53 0.91 -2.96 -5.14
C ALA A 53 0.93 -2.53 -6.61
N ILE A 54 1.51 -3.36 -7.49
CA ILE A 54 1.56 -3.11 -8.93
C ILE A 54 0.15 -3.02 -9.51
N LEU A 55 -0.73 -3.97 -9.16
CA LEU A 55 -2.09 -4.00 -9.67
C LEU A 55 -2.90 -2.77 -9.23
N CYS A 56 -2.77 -2.35 -7.98
CA CYS A 56 -3.47 -1.18 -7.44
C CYS A 56 -2.97 0.13 -8.06
N ILE A 57 -1.64 0.33 -8.19
CA ILE A 57 -1.10 1.56 -8.78
C ILE A 57 -1.37 1.57 -10.29
N VAL A 58 -0.95 0.55 -11.02
CA VAL A 58 -1.08 0.53 -12.49
C VAL A 58 -2.55 0.47 -12.90
N GLY A 59 -3.34 -0.41 -12.26
CA GLY A 59 -4.77 -0.55 -12.55
C GLY A 59 -5.57 0.67 -12.11
N GLY A 60 -5.35 1.14 -10.89
CA GLY A 60 -6.03 2.34 -10.39
C GLY A 60 -5.71 3.57 -11.22
N GLN A 61 -4.44 3.77 -11.58
CA GLN A 61 -4.01 4.95 -12.33
C GLN A 61 -4.56 4.88 -13.74
N THR A 62 -4.50 3.72 -14.39
CA THR A 62 -5.08 3.54 -15.73
C THR A 62 -6.59 3.81 -15.72
N ILE A 63 -7.34 3.30 -14.73
CA ILE A 63 -8.79 3.51 -14.68
C ILE A 63 -9.10 5.00 -14.44
N LEU A 64 -8.48 5.63 -13.45
CA LEU A 64 -8.77 7.03 -13.10
C LEU A 64 -8.30 8.01 -14.17
N GLU A 65 -7.16 7.75 -14.79
CA GLU A 65 -6.59 8.61 -15.83
C GLU A 65 -7.29 8.40 -17.17
N ARG A 66 -7.53 7.15 -17.60
CA ARG A 66 -8.11 6.86 -18.92
C ARG A 66 -9.63 6.97 -18.97
N VAL A 67 -10.33 6.63 -17.89
CA VAL A 67 -11.80 6.64 -17.86
C VAL A 67 -12.34 7.97 -17.32
N PHE A 68 -11.68 8.54 -16.31
CA PHE A 68 -12.18 9.74 -15.62
C PHE A 68 -11.33 11.00 -15.84
N SER A 69 -10.19 10.92 -16.54
CA SER A 69 -9.27 12.05 -16.80
C SER A 69 -8.74 12.78 -15.54
N PHE A 70 -8.77 12.14 -14.37
CA PHE A 70 -8.30 12.73 -13.12
C PHE A 70 -6.91 12.21 -12.73
N ASN A 71 -5.86 12.98 -13.03
CA ASN A 71 -4.48 12.58 -12.76
C ASN A 71 -4.13 12.53 -11.25
N THR A 72 -4.70 13.44 -10.44
CA THR A 72 -4.38 13.56 -9.00
C THR A 72 -5.34 12.80 -8.08
N ALA A 73 -6.44 12.25 -8.60
CA ALA A 73 -7.47 11.62 -7.76
C ALA A 73 -6.99 10.33 -7.09
N LEU A 74 -6.07 9.58 -7.72
CA LEU A 74 -5.63 8.28 -7.22
C LEU A 74 -4.97 8.36 -5.84
N SER A 75 -3.99 9.25 -5.67
CA SER A 75 -3.28 9.36 -4.39
C SER A 75 -4.22 9.80 -3.26
N VAL A 76 -5.14 10.72 -3.57
CA VAL A 76 -6.15 11.18 -2.60
C VAL A 76 -7.09 10.04 -2.21
N ILE A 77 -7.57 9.25 -3.18
CA ILE A 77 -8.44 8.09 -2.92
C ILE A 77 -7.71 7.07 -2.05
N ILE A 78 -6.44 6.77 -2.36
CA ILE A 78 -5.64 5.80 -1.60
C ILE A 78 -5.41 6.27 -0.17
N GLU A 79 -5.02 7.53 0.04
CA GLU A 79 -4.82 8.10 1.38
C GLU A 79 -6.13 8.10 2.18
N PHE A 80 -7.24 8.43 1.53
CA PHE A 80 -8.56 8.43 2.16
C PHE A 80 -9.03 7.02 2.54
N LEU A 81 -8.97 6.05 1.61
CA LEU A 81 -9.32 4.66 1.88
C LEU A 81 -8.41 4.04 2.94
N GLY A 82 -7.10 4.27 2.82
CA GLY A 82 -6.11 3.76 3.73
C GLY A 82 -6.27 4.32 5.15
N GLY A 83 -6.55 5.62 5.27
CA GLY A 83 -6.89 6.24 6.54
C GLY A 83 -8.18 5.68 7.15
N LEU A 84 -9.22 5.48 6.34
CA LEU A 84 -10.48 4.91 6.80
C LEU A 84 -10.32 3.44 7.27
N VAL A 85 -9.59 2.63 6.50
CA VAL A 85 -9.23 1.25 6.90
C VAL A 85 -8.41 1.25 8.17
N PHE A 86 -7.44 2.16 8.31
CA PHE A 86 -6.63 2.29 9.53
C PHE A 86 -7.49 2.60 10.74
N ILE A 87 -8.43 3.56 10.65
CA ILE A 87 -9.35 3.88 11.74
C ILE A 87 -10.24 2.67 12.07
N ILE A 88 -10.79 1.97 11.08
CA ILE A 88 -11.59 0.75 11.32
C ILE A 88 -10.77 -0.32 12.04
N LEU A 89 -9.53 -0.55 11.60
CA LEU A 89 -8.63 -1.51 12.23
C LEU A 89 -8.29 -1.10 13.67
N LEU A 90 -8.07 0.19 13.93
CA LEU A 90 -7.79 0.71 15.27
C LEU A 90 -9.02 0.49 16.18
N VAL A 91 -10.21 0.89 15.74
CA VAL A 91 -11.46 0.72 16.50
C VAL A 91 -11.77 -0.76 16.76
N ARG A 92 -11.57 -1.65 15.78
CA ARG A 92 -11.75 -3.11 15.96
C ARG A 92 -10.66 -3.76 16.81
N GLY A 93 -9.41 -3.31 16.67
CA GLY A 93 -8.25 -3.84 17.38
C GLY A 93 -8.25 -3.47 18.87
N ASN A 94 -8.87 -2.35 19.22
CA ASN A 94 -9.04 -1.90 20.62
C ASN A 94 -10.21 -2.59 21.35
N ALA A 95 -10.88 -3.56 20.70
CA ALA A 95 -11.91 -4.41 21.30
C ALA A 95 -11.36 -5.76 21.80
N ARG A 96 -10.04 -5.87 22.00
CA ARG A 96 -9.43 -7.06 22.60
C ARG A 96 -8.30 -6.73 23.58
#